data_AF-A0A2N2E1E2-F1
#
_entry.id   AF-A0A2N2E1E2-F1
#
_cell.length_a   1.000
_cell.length_b   1.000
_cell.length_c   1.000
_cell.angle_alpha   90.00
_cell.angle_beta   90.00
_cell.angle_gamma   90.00
#
_symmetry.space_group_name_H-M   'P 1'
#
loop_
_entity.id
_entity.type
_entity.pdbx_description
1 polymer ?
#
loop_
_entity_poly.entity_id
_entity_poly.type
_entity_poly.pdbx_seq_one_letter_code
_entity_poly.pdbx_strand_id
1 'polypeptide(L)'
;MLKYINKQKRWLLLAVILVTAWPSLPAKAETIASRLSGRILLQVQANGEAWYVNPLDAKRYFLGRPADAFELMRRLGLGISESNYQIFAATSAPKFKGRILLRVQANGEAYYVDPVSAKLSYLGRPADAFSLMRKNGLGITNSDLSQIPVASSATTVSVTSEKDFNWRFNNQAEALDYSLDAGLYAAYSSSPKVYTYYVGQEPPDVREAFYGMFLKLRPEDNQTMAVLRELKKQAAARSLTSDQTAAYVMSFIQYLEYDRAKLDSGINIPYYPFETLYLQKGVCADTTFLAVLWLRGLGYGAAILDFPDSNHSAAGIACPLEDSLNGSGYCYIETTNYFPVGVVPPSITNGQAVTVENNLENLFDASRLGKMEIKQATTGKIYQGVKGVKAEAVAISGMKVSLNASSENLKNMEAALSLSYQKLKEQEAILTAYRDGGDIQAYNNAVPAYNAAVNAYQLEANAYEQAVSTHNQLVNAFNTRYRQFYQQ
;
A
#
# COMPACT_ATOMS: atom_id res chain seq x y z
N MET A 1 -87.57 64.07 27.82
CA MET A 1 -87.43 65.13 28.83
C MET A 1 -85.96 65.16 29.25
N LEU A 2 -85.29 66.31 29.05
CA LEU A 2 -84.04 66.81 29.65
C LEU A 2 -82.91 65.81 29.97
N LYS A 3 -81.77 65.90 29.26
CA LYS A 3 -80.59 66.75 29.57
C LYS A 3 -79.83 66.32 30.85
N TYR A 4 -78.54 66.01 30.62
CA TYR A 4 -77.33 66.53 31.31
C TYR A 4 -76.35 65.51 31.95
N ILE A 5 -75.10 65.61 31.44
CA ILE A 5 -73.77 65.28 32.06
C ILE A 5 -73.40 63.77 32.09
N ASN A 6 -72.27 63.27 31.57
CA ASN A 6 -70.90 63.73 31.82
C ASN A 6 -69.89 63.34 30.72
N LYS A 7 -69.06 64.30 30.30
CA LYS A 7 -67.90 64.14 29.40
C LYS A 7 -66.74 63.46 30.15
N GLN A 8 -66.78 62.16 30.47
CA GLN A 8 -65.58 61.46 30.99
C GLN A 8 -65.54 59.92 30.83
N LYS A 9 -66.37 59.30 29.98
CA LYS A 9 -66.34 57.84 29.78
C LYS A 9 -66.32 57.40 28.32
N ARG A 10 -65.49 58.05 27.50
CA ARG A 10 -65.11 57.57 26.15
C ARG A 10 -63.84 56.71 26.13
N TRP A 11 -63.18 56.52 27.29
CA TRP A 11 -61.90 55.80 27.42
C TRP A 11 -62.00 54.39 28.01
N LEU A 12 -63.20 53.82 28.15
CA LEU A 12 -63.40 52.48 28.75
C LEU A 12 -63.95 51.41 27.79
N LEU A 13 -64.09 51.73 26.49
CA LEU A 13 -64.44 50.75 25.44
C LEU A 13 -63.32 50.52 24.41
N LEU A 14 -62.11 51.03 24.69
CA LEU A 14 -60.87 50.72 23.96
C LEU A 14 -59.87 49.89 24.80
N ALA A 15 -60.21 49.55 26.04
CA ALA A 15 -59.34 48.80 26.95
C ALA A 15 -59.66 47.30 27.06
N VAL A 16 -60.67 46.79 26.34
CA VAL A 16 -61.05 45.35 26.37
C VAL A 16 -60.86 44.66 25.00
N ILE A 17 -60.43 45.38 23.97
CA ILE A 17 -60.02 44.80 22.66
C ILE A 17 -58.55 45.18 22.37
N LEU A 18 -57.70 45.11 23.40
CA LEU A 18 -56.26 45.36 23.26
C LEU A 18 -55.40 44.43 24.14
N VAL A 19 -55.90 43.20 24.41
CA VAL A 19 -55.21 42.21 25.28
C VAL A 19 -55.08 40.81 24.64
N THR A 20 -55.53 40.55 23.40
CA THR A 20 -55.43 39.19 22.80
C THR A 20 -54.74 39.13 21.44
N ALA A 21 -53.85 40.08 21.14
CA ALA A 21 -52.90 39.95 20.05
C ALA A 21 -51.52 40.42 20.50
N TRP A 22 -50.95 39.72 21.49
CA TRP A 22 -49.50 39.75 21.66
C TRP A 22 -48.93 38.97 20.46
N PRO A 23 -48.19 39.59 19.54
CA PRO A 23 -47.42 38.81 18.59
C PRO A 23 -46.45 37.96 19.42
N SER A 24 -46.63 36.64 19.36
CA SER A 24 -45.63 35.70 19.87
C SER A 24 -44.37 35.96 19.06
N LEU A 25 -43.48 36.80 19.59
CA LEU A 25 -42.11 36.89 19.11
C LEU A 25 -41.56 35.45 19.19
N PRO A 26 -41.13 34.84 18.07
CA PRO A 26 -40.54 33.51 18.14
C PRO A 26 -39.29 33.62 19.03
N ALA A 27 -39.37 33.07 20.24
CA ALA A 27 -38.18 32.82 21.03
C ALA A 27 -37.32 31.87 20.21
N LYS A 28 -36.20 32.34 19.66
CA LYS A 28 -35.20 31.45 19.06
C LYS A 28 -34.76 30.50 20.17
N ALA A 29 -35.17 29.24 20.09
CA ALA A 29 -34.65 28.20 20.95
C ALA A 29 -33.13 28.20 20.83
N GLU A 30 -32.43 28.29 21.97
CA GLU A 30 -30.98 28.24 21.97
C GLU A 30 -30.52 26.91 21.39
N THR A 31 -29.69 26.96 20.35
CA THR A 31 -29.16 25.73 19.74
C THR A 31 -28.22 25.04 20.70
N ILE A 32 -28.12 23.71 20.61
CA ILE A 32 -27.20 22.96 21.47
C ILE A 32 -25.73 23.39 21.28
N ALA A 33 -25.38 23.85 20.07
CA ALA A 33 -24.08 24.43 19.74
C ALA A 33 -23.83 25.75 20.49
N SER A 34 -24.85 26.60 20.66
CA SER A 34 -24.75 27.83 21.48
C SER A 34 -24.54 27.48 22.95
N ARG A 35 -25.34 26.57 23.49
CA ARG A 35 -25.27 26.14 24.90
C ARG A 35 -23.92 25.51 25.27
N LEU A 36 -23.32 24.79 24.31
CA LEU A 36 -22.05 24.08 24.48
C LEU A 36 -20.85 24.84 23.88
N SER A 37 -21.07 26.09 23.46
CA SER A 37 -20.04 26.94 22.88
C SER A 37 -18.81 27.03 23.78
N GLY A 38 -17.64 26.77 23.20
CA GLY A 38 -16.37 26.84 23.88
C GLY A 38 -16.06 25.67 24.80
N ARG A 39 -16.93 24.66 24.89
CA ARG A 39 -16.68 23.47 25.72
C ARG A 39 -15.92 22.40 24.97
N ILE A 40 -15.21 21.61 25.76
CA ILE A 40 -14.65 20.33 25.34
C ILE A 40 -15.66 19.26 25.71
N LEU A 41 -16.03 18.44 24.74
CA LEU A 41 -17.06 17.41 24.86
C LEU A 41 -16.42 16.03 24.74
N LEU A 42 -16.86 15.11 25.57
CA LEU A 42 -16.43 13.71 25.56
C LEU A 42 -17.62 12.85 25.13
N GLN A 43 -17.46 12.15 24.02
CA GLN A 43 -18.51 11.30 23.47
C GLN A 43 -18.61 9.99 24.28
N VAL A 44 -19.61 9.89 25.15
CA VAL A 44 -19.70 8.78 26.14
C VAL A 44 -20.38 7.52 25.62
N GLN A 45 -20.89 7.53 24.39
CA GLN A 45 -21.63 6.43 23.76
C GLN A 45 -20.92 5.83 22.54
N ALA A 46 -19.60 6.05 22.42
CA ALA A 46 -18.76 5.54 21.33
C ALA A 46 -17.34 5.27 21.87
N ASN A 47 -16.28 5.60 21.13
CA ASN A 47 -14.90 5.27 21.51
C ASN A 47 -14.27 6.29 22.49
N GLY A 48 -15.09 7.15 23.11
CA GLY A 48 -14.59 8.20 24.02
C GLY A 48 -13.96 9.39 23.30
N GLU A 49 -14.35 9.64 22.05
CA GLU A 49 -13.85 10.74 21.23
C GLU A 49 -14.00 12.11 21.93
N ALA A 50 -12.96 12.94 21.84
CA ALA A 50 -12.97 14.29 22.37
C ALA A 50 -13.21 15.31 21.24
N TRP A 51 -14.07 16.29 21.52
CA TRP A 51 -14.48 17.34 20.57
C TRP A 51 -14.36 18.72 21.21
N TYR A 52 -14.04 19.74 20.44
CA TYR A 52 -14.08 21.15 20.86
C TYR A 52 -15.12 21.93 20.08
N VAL A 53 -16.05 22.59 20.76
CA VAL A 53 -17.02 23.47 20.12
C VAL A 53 -16.43 24.86 20.03
N ASN A 54 -16.07 25.31 18.83
CA ASN A 54 -15.43 26.60 18.65
C ASN A 54 -16.46 27.75 18.81
N PRO A 55 -16.24 28.72 19.74
CA PRO A 55 -17.15 29.83 19.96
C PRO A 55 -17.36 30.75 18.75
N LEU A 56 -16.46 30.70 17.77
CA LEU A 56 -16.47 31.61 16.62
C LEU A 56 -17.39 31.16 15.49
N ASP A 57 -17.59 29.85 15.33
CA ASP A 57 -18.34 29.28 14.21
C ASP A 57 -19.45 28.30 14.65
N ALA A 58 -19.55 28.03 15.95
CA ALA A 58 -20.49 27.07 16.54
C ALA A 58 -20.35 25.64 15.97
N LYS A 59 -19.16 25.27 15.50
CA LYS A 59 -18.86 23.95 14.97
C LYS A 59 -18.03 23.12 15.95
N ARG A 60 -18.19 21.79 15.89
CA ARG A 60 -17.38 20.85 16.67
C ARG A 60 -16.15 20.39 15.87
N TYR A 61 -14.98 20.52 16.46
CA TYR A 61 -13.70 20.06 15.92
C TYR A 61 -13.28 18.78 16.64
N PHE A 62 -12.89 17.75 15.90
CA PHE A 62 -12.36 16.53 16.49
C PHE A 62 -10.95 16.79 17.04
N LEU A 63 -10.70 16.42 18.30
CA LEU A 63 -9.42 16.68 18.95
C LEU A 63 -8.37 15.59 18.70
N GLY A 64 -8.76 14.38 18.31
CA GLY A 64 -7.81 13.32 17.97
C GLY A 64 -6.81 13.01 19.10
N ARG A 65 -5.53 12.84 18.75
CA ARG A 65 -4.45 12.56 19.72
C ARG A 65 -3.99 13.85 20.40
N PRO A 66 -3.26 13.77 21.53
CA PRO A 66 -2.74 14.95 22.23
C PRO A 66 -2.01 15.97 21.33
N ALA A 67 -1.18 15.52 20.38
CA ALA A 67 -0.47 16.40 19.45
C ALA A 67 -1.42 17.08 18.45
N ASP A 68 -2.37 16.33 17.88
CA ASP A 68 -3.33 16.85 16.92
C ASP A 68 -4.26 17.88 17.59
N ALA A 69 -4.72 17.59 18.82
CA ALA A 69 -5.50 18.49 19.66
C ALA A 69 -4.74 19.79 19.93
N PHE A 70 -3.45 19.68 20.26
CA PHE A 70 -2.60 20.82 20.56
C PHE A 70 -2.44 21.73 19.33
N GLU A 71 -2.12 21.17 18.16
CA GLU A 71 -1.99 21.94 16.92
C GLU A 71 -3.31 22.58 16.48
N LEU A 72 -4.41 21.84 16.56
CA LEU A 72 -5.74 22.36 16.28
C LEU A 72 -6.08 23.55 17.18
N MET A 73 -5.83 23.42 18.49
CA MET A 73 -6.13 24.46 19.47
C MET A 73 -5.25 25.69 19.30
N ARG A 74 -3.99 25.51 18.92
CA ARG A 74 -3.10 26.63 18.54
C ARG A 74 -3.61 27.33 17.27
N ARG A 75 -4.00 26.58 16.24
CA ARG A 75 -4.55 27.15 15.00
C ARG A 75 -5.82 27.96 15.24
N LEU A 76 -6.68 27.53 16.16
CA LEU A 76 -7.90 28.26 16.55
C LEU A 76 -7.63 29.37 17.59
N GLY A 77 -6.38 29.48 18.06
CA GLY A 77 -5.97 30.38 19.12
C GLY A 77 -5.89 31.84 18.69
N LEU A 78 -6.30 32.72 19.60
CA LEU A 78 -6.17 34.17 19.45
C LEU A 78 -4.86 34.64 20.06
N GLY A 79 -4.01 35.29 19.26
CA GLY A 79 -2.83 35.98 19.78
C GLY A 79 -3.19 37.15 20.68
N ILE A 80 -2.59 37.22 21.88
CA ILE A 80 -2.75 38.32 22.83
C ILE A 80 -1.39 38.95 23.17
N SER A 81 -1.39 40.25 23.47
CA SER A 81 -0.21 40.96 23.98
C SER A 81 0.12 40.50 25.40
N GLU A 82 1.38 40.70 25.81
CA GLU A 82 1.81 40.36 27.16
C GLU A 82 1.07 41.19 28.22
N SER A 83 0.77 42.46 27.93
CA SER A 83 -0.06 43.31 28.80
C SER A 83 -1.46 42.73 29.05
N ASN A 84 -2.11 42.20 28.01
CA ASN A 84 -3.42 41.57 28.12
C ASN A 84 -3.34 40.25 28.88
N TYR A 85 -2.29 39.45 28.65
CA TYR A 85 -2.07 38.21 29.39
C TYR A 85 -1.95 38.47 30.90
N GLN A 86 -1.14 39.44 31.33
CA GLN A 86 -0.95 39.74 32.75
C GLN A 86 -2.27 40.12 33.45
N ILE A 87 -3.11 40.91 32.78
CA ILE A 87 -4.45 41.26 33.29
C ILE A 87 -5.34 40.02 33.43
N PHE A 88 -5.40 39.18 32.39
CA PHE A 88 -6.28 38.01 32.37
C PHE A 88 -5.83 36.90 33.32
N ALA A 89 -4.51 36.74 33.50
CA ALA A 89 -3.93 35.77 34.42
C ALA A 89 -4.18 36.17 35.89
N ALA A 90 -4.10 37.47 36.21
CA ALA A 90 -4.36 37.98 37.56
C ALA A 90 -5.86 37.99 37.93
N THR A 91 -6.74 38.08 36.93
CA THR A 91 -8.18 38.20 37.14
C THR A 91 -8.95 37.06 36.45
N SER A 92 -9.47 37.31 35.25
CA SER A 92 -10.11 36.35 34.35
C SER A 92 -10.30 36.99 32.97
N ALA A 93 -10.72 36.20 31.98
CA ALA A 93 -10.94 36.63 30.59
C ALA A 93 -12.40 36.43 30.16
N PRO A 94 -13.38 37.13 30.75
CA PRO A 94 -14.81 36.84 30.54
C PRO A 94 -15.26 37.00 29.08
N LYS A 95 -14.62 37.88 28.31
CA LYS A 95 -14.89 38.07 26.87
C LYS A 95 -14.38 36.93 25.99
N PHE A 96 -13.52 36.07 26.53
CA PHE A 96 -12.85 35.00 25.78
C PHE A 96 -13.22 33.61 26.30
N LYS A 97 -14.33 33.47 27.02
CA LYS A 97 -14.82 32.18 27.53
C LYS A 97 -14.81 31.11 26.44
N GLY A 98 -14.14 29.99 26.73
CA GLY A 98 -14.00 28.85 25.84
C GLY A 98 -13.06 29.05 24.65
N ARG A 99 -12.39 30.20 24.54
CA ARG A 99 -11.37 30.46 23.50
C ARG A 99 -10.01 29.93 23.94
N ILE A 100 -9.14 29.71 22.95
CA ILE A 100 -7.72 29.50 23.16
C ILE A 100 -7.01 30.85 22.98
N LEU A 101 -6.14 31.21 23.92
CA LEU A 101 -5.32 32.42 23.88
C LEU A 101 -3.85 32.03 23.76
N LEU A 102 -3.12 32.73 22.89
CA LEU A 102 -1.70 32.50 22.62
C LEU A 102 -0.88 33.73 23.03
N ARG A 103 0.15 33.53 23.84
CA ARG A 103 1.11 34.58 24.22
C ARG A 103 2.13 34.80 23.11
N VAL A 104 1.72 35.50 22.05
CA VAL A 104 2.54 35.66 20.83
C VAL A 104 3.76 36.59 21.01
N GLN A 105 3.81 37.37 22.08
CA GLN A 105 4.95 38.23 22.44
C GLN A 105 5.91 37.59 23.46
N ALA A 106 5.67 36.34 23.85
CA ALA A 106 6.51 35.55 24.76
C ALA A 106 6.95 34.25 24.05
N ASN A 107 6.96 33.10 24.74
CA ASN A 107 7.38 31.83 24.14
C ASN A 107 6.25 31.13 23.37
N GLY A 108 5.16 31.84 23.05
CA GLY A 108 4.03 31.27 22.32
C GLY A 108 3.18 30.31 23.16
N GLU A 109 3.20 30.44 24.49
CA GLU A 109 2.41 29.61 25.40
C GLU A 109 0.91 29.70 25.11
N ALA A 110 0.21 28.57 25.20
CA ALA A 110 -1.23 28.46 24.93
C ALA A 110 -2.05 28.26 26.20
N TYR A 111 -3.17 28.96 26.30
CA TYR A 111 -4.08 28.91 27.44
C TYR A 111 -5.52 28.68 26.95
N TYR A 112 -6.22 27.75 27.58
CA TYR A 112 -7.66 27.60 27.42
C TYR A 112 -8.39 28.44 28.46
N VAL A 113 -9.29 29.30 28.01
CA VAL A 113 -10.12 30.10 28.91
C VAL A 113 -11.34 29.28 29.29
N ASP A 114 -11.47 28.92 30.56
CA ASP A 114 -12.55 28.05 31.00
C ASP A 114 -13.93 28.71 30.75
N PRO A 115 -14.86 28.03 30.04
CA PRO A 115 -16.15 28.62 29.66
C PRO A 115 -17.09 28.90 30.83
N VAL A 116 -16.84 28.35 32.02
CA VAL A 116 -17.63 28.64 33.23
C VAL A 116 -17.01 29.82 34.00
N SER A 117 -15.78 29.64 34.46
CA SER A 117 -15.06 30.51 35.39
C SER A 117 -14.30 31.66 34.70
N ALA A 118 -14.12 31.61 33.38
CA ALA A 118 -13.29 32.53 32.61
C ALA A 118 -11.80 32.56 33.01
N LYS A 119 -11.33 31.62 33.82
CA LYS A 119 -9.93 31.53 34.22
C LYS A 119 -9.07 30.88 33.13
N LEU A 120 -7.83 31.35 33.01
CA LEU A 120 -6.86 30.78 32.08
C LEU A 120 -6.31 29.46 32.66
N SER A 121 -6.35 28.41 31.85
CA SER A 121 -5.71 27.13 32.15
C SER A 121 -4.57 26.92 31.15
N TYR A 122 -3.35 26.80 31.66
CA TYR A 122 -2.18 26.60 30.82
C TYR A 122 -2.23 25.22 30.15
N LEU A 123 -2.05 25.18 28.83
CA LEU A 123 -2.09 23.93 28.07
C LEU A 123 -0.75 23.18 28.10
N GLY A 124 0.37 23.84 28.38
CA GLY A 124 1.66 23.14 28.55
C GLY A 124 2.07 22.32 27.33
N ARG A 125 2.57 21.10 27.58
CA ARG A 125 2.90 20.12 26.53
C ARG A 125 1.63 19.39 26.07
N PRO A 126 1.63 18.76 24.87
CA PRO A 126 0.47 18.05 24.34
C PRO A 126 -0.22 17.09 25.33
N ALA A 127 0.54 16.30 26.09
CA ALA A 127 0.00 15.36 27.07
C ALA A 127 -0.69 16.05 28.28
N ASP A 128 -0.14 17.20 28.70
CA ASP A 128 -0.67 18.00 29.82
C ASP A 128 -1.97 18.69 29.37
N ALA A 129 -1.97 19.27 28.16
CA ALA A 129 -3.15 19.84 27.52
C ALA A 129 -4.28 18.82 27.43
N PHE A 130 -3.98 17.63 26.90
CA PHE A 130 -4.96 16.57 26.72
C PHE A 130 -5.55 16.09 28.06
N SER A 131 -4.71 15.94 29.10
CA SER A 131 -5.15 15.53 30.44
C SER A 131 -6.07 16.58 31.08
N LEU A 132 -5.71 17.86 30.96
CA LEU A 132 -6.53 18.99 31.42
C LEU A 132 -7.87 19.05 30.67
N MET A 133 -7.84 18.90 29.35
CA MET A 133 -9.02 18.95 28.48
C MET A 133 -9.97 17.78 28.74
N ARG A 134 -9.45 16.58 28.99
CA ARG A 134 -10.25 15.42 29.40
C ARG A 134 -10.85 15.59 30.80
N LYS A 135 -10.08 16.09 31.78
CA LYS A 135 -10.56 16.34 33.14
C LYS A 135 -11.73 17.32 33.17
N ASN A 136 -11.67 18.35 32.31
CA ASN A 136 -12.66 19.41 32.25
C ASN A 136 -13.72 19.16 31.15
N GLY A 137 -13.67 18.00 30.48
CA GLY A 137 -14.56 17.65 29.39
C GLY A 137 -15.96 17.29 29.89
N LEU A 138 -16.98 17.79 29.20
CA LEU A 138 -18.38 17.49 29.49
C LEU A 138 -18.82 16.26 28.69
N GLY A 139 -19.39 15.25 29.34
CA GLY A 139 -19.98 14.10 28.64
C GLY A 139 -21.15 14.51 27.75
N ILE A 140 -21.22 13.95 26.53
CA ILE A 140 -22.31 14.19 25.57
C ILE A 140 -22.78 12.90 24.90
N THR A 141 -24.09 12.81 24.65
CA THR A 141 -24.71 11.69 23.93
C THR A 141 -24.48 11.81 22.42
N ASN A 142 -24.57 10.70 21.68
CA ASN A 142 -24.44 10.72 20.22
C ASN A 142 -25.56 11.56 19.55
N SER A 143 -26.77 11.50 20.11
CA SER A 143 -27.93 12.28 19.65
C SER A 143 -27.68 13.79 19.77
N ASP A 144 -27.24 14.24 20.94
CA ASP A 144 -26.93 15.65 21.20
C ASP A 144 -25.71 16.14 20.42
N LEU A 145 -24.66 15.31 20.35
CA LEU A 145 -23.45 15.64 19.61
C LEU A 145 -23.78 15.87 18.14
N SER A 146 -24.58 14.99 17.52
CA SER A 146 -24.94 15.03 16.11
C SER A 146 -25.59 16.36 15.66
N GLN A 147 -26.26 17.06 16.58
CA GLN A 147 -26.91 18.34 16.34
C GLN A 147 -25.95 19.54 16.25
N ILE A 148 -24.66 19.36 16.61
CA ILE A 148 -23.63 20.39 16.46
C ILE A 148 -22.90 20.17 15.13
N PRO A 149 -22.93 21.08 14.15
CA PRO A 149 -22.24 20.86 12.88
C PRO A 149 -20.75 20.54 13.06
N VAL A 150 -20.25 19.51 12.39
CA VAL A 150 -18.80 19.21 12.38
C VAL A 150 -18.09 20.31 11.63
N ALA A 151 -17.01 20.84 12.22
CA ALA A 151 -16.10 21.68 11.50
C ALA A 151 -15.40 20.81 10.45
N SER A 152 -15.86 20.93 9.21
CA SER A 152 -15.09 20.46 8.06
C SER A 152 -13.67 20.96 8.24
N SER A 153 -12.71 20.04 8.39
CA SER A 153 -11.31 20.35 8.10
C SER A 153 -11.32 21.18 6.82
N ALA A 154 -10.72 22.38 6.89
CA ALA A 154 -10.67 23.42 5.86
C ALA A 154 -11.12 22.93 4.49
N THR A 155 -12.11 23.60 3.89
CA THR A 155 -12.52 23.47 2.49
C THR A 155 -11.36 22.91 1.65
N THR A 156 -11.34 21.59 1.49
CA THR A 156 -10.44 20.96 0.54
C THR A 156 -11.06 21.37 -0.78
N VAL A 157 -10.47 22.39 -1.40
CA VAL A 157 -10.17 22.20 -2.82
C VAL A 157 -9.70 20.76 -2.91
N SER A 158 -10.43 19.86 -3.58
CA SER A 158 -9.91 18.51 -3.85
C SER A 158 -8.65 18.74 -4.65
N VAL A 159 -7.52 18.86 -3.94
CA VAL A 159 -6.20 18.86 -4.53
C VAL A 159 -6.00 17.41 -4.89
N THR A 160 -6.48 17.06 -6.08
CA THR A 160 -6.17 15.78 -6.68
C THR A 160 -4.72 15.81 -7.10
N SER A 161 -3.96 14.79 -6.69
CA SER A 161 -2.65 14.53 -7.25
C SER A 161 -2.84 13.58 -8.42
N GLU A 162 -2.39 14.00 -9.60
CA GLU A 162 -2.24 13.10 -10.75
C GLU A 162 -1.17 12.05 -10.41
N LYS A 163 -1.43 10.80 -10.82
CA LYS A 163 -0.57 9.65 -10.58
C LYS A 163 -0.46 8.85 -11.86
N ASP A 164 0.77 8.64 -12.28
CA ASP A 164 1.09 7.92 -13.50
C ASP A 164 1.61 6.54 -13.10
N PHE A 165 0.79 5.51 -13.29
CA PHE A 165 1.17 4.13 -13.01
C PHE A 165 1.65 3.47 -14.30
N ASN A 166 2.83 2.85 -14.26
CA ASN A 166 3.42 2.14 -15.39
C ASN A 166 3.83 0.74 -14.95
N TRP A 167 3.45 -0.28 -15.71
CA TRP A 167 3.82 -1.68 -15.43
C TRP A 167 3.92 -2.49 -16.72
N ARG A 168 4.20 -3.79 -16.59
CA ARG A 168 4.11 -4.72 -17.71
C ARG A 168 3.15 -5.85 -17.40
N PHE A 169 2.44 -6.31 -18.42
CA PHE A 169 1.69 -7.55 -18.39
C PHE A 169 1.89 -8.32 -19.70
N ASN A 170 2.26 -9.60 -19.62
CA ASN A 170 2.63 -10.40 -20.79
C ASN A 170 3.69 -9.72 -21.67
N ASN A 171 4.67 -9.04 -21.04
CA ASN A 171 5.74 -8.27 -21.69
C ASN A 171 5.29 -7.01 -22.45
N GLN A 172 3.99 -6.69 -22.45
CA GLN A 172 3.46 -5.45 -23.00
C GLN A 172 3.51 -4.36 -21.94
N ALA A 173 3.87 -3.15 -22.33
CA ALA A 173 3.81 -1.98 -21.46
C ALA A 173 2.36 -1.58 -21.22
N GLU A 174 2.03 -1.28 -19.97
CA GLU A 174 0.71 -0.89 -19.52
C GLU A 174 0.81 0.42 -18.74
N ALA A 175 -0.24 1.24 -18.81
CA ALA A 175 -0.29 2.51 -18.11
C ALA A 175 -1.70 2.83 -17.60
N LEU A 176 -1.75 3.59 -16.51
CA LEU A 176 -2.97 4.14 -15.95
C LEU A 176 -2.65 5.50 -15.32
N ASP A 177 -3.28 6.55 -15.86
CA ASP A 177 -3.27 7.87 -15.24
C ASP A 177 -4.51 8.01 -14.36
N TYR A 178 -4.31 8.34 -13.09
CA TYR A 178 -5.42 8.46 -12.14
C TYR A 178 -5.21 9.60 -11.13
N SER A 179 -6.24 10.43 -10.96
CA SER A 179 -6.25 11.52 -9.99
C SER A 179 -6.68 11.02 -8.61
N LEU A 180 -5.75 10.94 -7.65
CA LEU A 180 -6.02 10.54 -6.27
C LEU A 180 -6.16 11.76 -5.35
N ASP A 181 -7.14 11.72 -4.45
CA ASP A 181 -7.49 12.82 -3.57
C ASP A 181 -6.48 12.95 -2.41
N ALA A 182 -5.79 14.08 -2.34
CA ALA A 182 -4.80 14.34 -1.29
C ALA A 182 -5.43 14.46 0.11
N GLY A 183 -6.71 14.86 0.20
CA GLY A 183 -7.45 14.91 1.45
C GLY A 183 -7.74 13.51 2.00
N LEU A 184 -8.12 12.57 1.14
CA LEU A 184 -8.29 11.16 1.48
C LEU A 184 -6.96 10.54 1.91
N TYR A 185 -5.86 10.90 1.25
CA TYR A 185 -4.51 10.47 1.65
C TYR A 185 -4.17 11.00 3.05
N ALA A 186 -4.39 12.30 3.30
CA ALA A 186 -4.17 12.88 4.63
C ALA A 186 -5.05 12.22 5.71
N ALA A 187 -6.29 11.88 5.37
CA ALA A 187 -7.21 11.18 6.27
C ALA A 187 -6.68 9.77 6.63
N TYR A 188 -6.20 8.99 5.67
CA TYR A 188 -5.57 7.69 5.94
C TYR A 188 -4.23 7.83 6.66
N SER A 189 -3.37 8.77 6.25
CA SER A 189 -2.08 9.01 6.89
C SER A 189 -2.22 9.39 8.37
N SER A 190 -3.29 10.09 8.73
CA SER A 190 -3.59 10.45 10.12
C SER A 190 -4.36 9.37 10.90
N SER A 191 -4.76 8.28 10.24
CA SER A 191 -5.52 7.20 10.88
C SER A 191 -4.65 6.40 11.85
N PRO A 192 -5.23 5.87 12.95
CA PRO A 192 -4.51 5.00 13.87
C PRO A 192 -3.89 3.80 13.14
N LYS A 193 -2.62 3.52 13.44
CA LYS A 193 -1.88 2.34 12.95
C LYS A 193 -1.46 1.45 14.12
N VAL A 194 -2.30 1.44 15.16
CA VAL A 194 -2.15 0.68 16.39
C VAL A 194 -3.50 0.03 16.66
N TYR A 195 -3.50 -1.27 16.94
CA TYR A 195 -4.71 -1.98 17.34
C TYR A 195 -4.91 -1.87 18.85
N THR A 196 -6.09 -1.42 19.28
CA THR A 196 -6.45 -1.25 20.69
C THR A 196 -7.68 -2.10 21.03
N TYR A 197 -7.66 -2.75 22.18
CA TYR A 197 -8.76 -3.54 22.71
C TYR A 197 -8.97 -3.24 24.20
N TYR A 198 -10.15 -3.52 24.73
CA TYR A 198 -10.43 -3.40 26.16
C TYR A 198 -9.81 -4.57 26.92
N VAL A 199 -9.34 -4.34 28.13
CA VAL A 199 -8.84 -5.41 29.03
C VAL A 199 -9.96 -6.43 29.26
N GLY A 200 -9.66 -7.70 29.03
CA GLY A 200 -10.65 -8.79 29.06
C GLY A 200 -11.43 -8.99 27.75
N GLN A 201 -11.11 -8.22 26.71
CA GLN A 201 -11.61 -8.36 25.34
C GLN A 201 -10.44 -8.45 24.35
N GLU A 202 -9.35 -9.09 24.76
CA GLU A 202 -8.21 -9.41 23.91
C GLU A 202 -8.70 -10.23 22.70
N PRO A 203 -8.31 -9.89 21.46
CA PRO A 203 -8.58 -10.76 20.33
C PRO A 203 -7.82 -12.09 20.50
N PRO A 204 -8.37 -13.23 20.04
CA PRO A 204 -7.68 -14.52 20.10
C PRO A 204 -6.31 -14.51 19.41
N ASP A 205 -6.20 -13.72 18.34
CA ASP A 205 -4.95 -13.45 17.63
C ASP A 205 -4.84 -11.94 17.37
N VAL A 206 -3.87 -11.30 18.03
CA VAL A 206 -3.63 -9.86 17.92
C VAL A 206 -3.15 -9.47 16.54
N ARG A 207 -2.36 -10.32 15.87
CA ARG A 207 -1.83 -10.03 14.53
C ARG A 207 -2.94 -10.14 13.48
N GLU A 208 -3.81 -11.15 13.62
CA GLU A 208 -5.03 -11.28 12.82
C GLU A 208 -5.87 -10.00 12.89
N ALA A 209 -6.15 -9.52 14.11
CA ALA A 209 -6.97 -8.34 14.32
C ALA A 209 -6.29 -7.04 13.83
N PHE A 210 -4.98 -6.92 14.07
CA PHE A 210 -4.17 -5.79 13.60
C PHE A 210 -4.17 -5.69 12.07
N TYR A 211 -3.96 -6.79 11.36
CA TYR A 211 -4.02 -6.79 9.89
C TYR A 211 -5.42 -6.49 9.35
N GLY A 212 -6.46 -7.00 10.02
CA GLY A 212 -7.85 -6.72 9.66
C GLY A 212 -8.20 -5.22 9.67
N MET A 213 -7.53 -4.42 10.50
CA MET A 213 -7.70 -2.96 10.53
C MET A 213 -7.37 -2.31 9.17
N PHE A 214 -6.30 -2.74 8.50
CA PHE A 214 -5.86 -2.15 7.22
C PHE A 214 -6.74 -2.56 6.04
N LEU A 215 -7.49 -3.65 6.17
CA LEU A 215 -8.40 -4.15 5.13
C LEU A 215 -9.81 -3.53 5.21
N LYS A 216 -10.06 -2.66 6.19
CA LYS A 216 -11.32 -1.94 6.35
C LYS A 216 -11.21 -0.53 5.76
N LEU A 217 -11.83 -0.32 4.61
CA LEU A 217 -11.89 0.98 3.97
C LEU A 217 -12.71 1.97 4.80
N ARG A 218 -12.30 3.24 4.76
CA ARG A 218 -13.06 4.36 5.33
C ARG A 218 -14.37 4.54 4.56
N PRO A 219 -15.48 4.92 5.21
CA PRO A 219 -16.75 5.15 4.53
C PRO A 219 -16.68 6.18 3.39
N GLU A 220 -15.83 7.18 3.53
CA GLU A 220 -15.58 8.22 2.52
C GLU A 220 -14.62 7.79 1.39
N ASP A 221 -13.96 6.64 1.51
CA ASP A 221 -13.07 6.15 0.46
C ASP A 221 -13.89 5.58 -0.70
N ASN A 222 -13.99 6.37 -1.76
CA ASN A 222 -14.58 5.98 -3.02
C ASN A 222 -13.55 5.69 -4.12
N GLN A 223 -12.24 5.81 -3.84
CA GLN A 223 -11.18 5.79 -4.84
C GLN A 223 -10.37 4.48 -4.85
N THR A 224 -10.10 3.85 -3.70
CA THR A 224 -9.31 2.60 -3.64
C THR A 224 -9.90 1.52 -4.54
N MET A 225 -11.23 1.36 -4.50
CA MET A 225 -11.94 0.40 -5.36
C MET A 225 -12.24 0.96 -6.76
N ALA A 226 -12.16 2.28 -6.97
CA ALA A 226 -12.33 2.88 -8.29
C ALA A 226 -11.13 2.60 -9.20
N VAL A 227 -9.91 2.68 -8.67
CA VAL A 227 -8.70 2.29 -9.41
C VAL A 227 -8.79 0.84 -9.87
N LEU A 228 -9.20 -0.09 -8.97
CA LEU A 228 -9.44 -1.48 -9.34
C LEU A 228 -10.48 -1.62 -10.47
N ARG A 229 -11.56 -0.82 -10.45
CA ARG A 229 -12.58 -0.85 -11.51
C ARG A 229 -12.01 -0.41 -12.86
N GLU A 230 -11.11 0.58 -12.90
CA GLU A 230 -10.46 0.98 -14.15
C GLU A 230 -9.50 -0.09 -14.67
N LEU A 231 -8.70 -0.71 -13.79
CA LEU A 231 -7.86 -1.86 -14.16
C LEU A 231 -8.71 -3.02 -14.73
N LYS A 232 -9.86 -3.33 -14.12
CA LYS A 232 -10.79 -4.33 -14.64
C LYS A 232 -11.35 -3.96 -16.01
N LYS A 233 -11.60 -2.67 -16.26
CA LYS A 233 -12.08 -2.18 -17.56
C LYS A 233 -11.01 -2.34 -18.64
N GLN A 234 -9.75 -2.02 -18.34
CA GLN A 234 -8.62 -2.28 -19.24
C GLN A 234 -8.44 -3.79 -19.52
N ALA A 235 -8.53 -4.63 -18.49
CA ALA A 235 -8.48 -6.08 -18.64
C ALA A 235 -9.63 -6.62 -19.52
N ALA A 236 -10.85 -6.10 -19.32
CA ALA A 236 -12.02 -6.47 -20.13
C ALA A 236 -11.87 -6.04 -21.60
N ALA A 237 -11.30 -4.86 -21.87
CA ALA A 237 -11.03 -4.39 -23.23
C ALA A 237 -10.06 -5.32 -23.99
N ARG A 238 -9.24 -6.08 -23.26
CA ARG A 238 -8.32 -7.09 -23.80
C ARG A 238 -8.90 -8.51 -23.79
N SER A 239 -10.18 -8.67 -23.45
CA SER A 239 -10.84 -9.97 -23.32
C SER A 239 -10.15 -10.94 -22.34
N LEU A 240 -9.52 -10.41 -21.27
CA LEU A 240 -8.89 -11.26 -20.27
C LEU A 240 -9.93 -12.06 -19.49
N THR A 241 -9.63 -13.33 -19.20
CA THR A 241 -10.43 -14.15 -18.30
C THR A 241 -10.38 -13.61 -16.86
N SER A 242 -11.20 -14.17 -15.96
CA SER A 242 -11.15 -13.76 -14.54
C SER A 242 -9.78 -13.96 -13.92
N ASP A 243 -9.12 -15.10 -14.19
CA ASP A 243 -7.79 -15.40 -13.66
C ASP A 243 -6.72 -14.51 -14.30
N GLN A 244 -6.80 -14.30 -15.62
CA GLN A 244 -5.89 -13.35 -16.29
C GLN A 244 -6.09 -11.92 -15.78
N THR A 245 -7.31 -11.53 -15.44
CA THR A 245 -7.61 -10.23 -14.80
C THR A 245 -6.99 -10.16 -13.41
N ALA A 246 -7.05 -11.22 -12.61
CA ALA A 246 -6.38 -11.25 -11.31
C ALA A 246 -4.86 -11.12 -11.46
N ALA A 247 -4.24 -11.88 -12.36
CA ALA A 247 -2.81 -11.77 -12.65
C ALA A 247 -2.43 -10.37 -13.18
N TYR A 248 -3.25 -9.77 -14.05
CA TYR A 248 -3.06 -8.40 -14.54
C TYR A 248 -3.07 -7.37 -13.42
N VAL A 249 -4.05 -7.44 -12.52
CA VAL A 249 -4.15 -6.54 -11.36
C VAL A 249 -3.01 -6.77 -10.36
N MET A 250 -2.57 -8.01 -10.15
CA MET A 250 -1.41 -8.28 -9.30
C MET A 250 -0.12 -7.75 -9.92
N SER A 251 0.05 -7.83 -11.25
CA SER A 251 1.20 -7.24 -11.94
C SER A 251 1.26 -5.73 -11.75
N PHE A 252 0.13 -5.02 -11.72
CA PHE A 252 0.10 -3.60 -11.37
C PHE A 252 0.72 -3.34 -9.99
N ILE A 253 0.35 -4.13 -8.97
CA ILE A 253 0.87 -3.97 -7.60
C ILE A 253 2.36 -4.32 -7.53
N GLN A 254 2.77 -5.39 -8.20
CA GLN A 254 4.16 -5.86 -8.23
C GLN A 254 5.16 -4.88 -8.86
N TYR A 255 4.67 -3.91 -9.65
CA TYR A 255 5.46 -2.85 -10.25
C TYR A 255 5.44 -1.54 -9.47
N LEU A 256 4.70 -1.46 -8.35
CA LEU A 256 4.83 -0.32 -7.43
C LEU A 256 6.25 -0.31 -6.85
N GLU A 257 6.79 0.88 -6.60
CA GLU A 257 8.15 1.01 -6.09
C GLU A 257 8.26 0.42 -4.68
N TYR A 258 9.32 -0.34 -4.42
CA TYR A 258 9.59 -0.82 -3.07
C TYR A 258 10.18 0.29 -2.21
N ASP A 259 9.52 0.65 -1.10
CA ASP A 259 9.89 1.82 -0.29
C ASP A 259 11.10 1.56 0.63
N ARG A 260 12.29 1.52 0.03
CA ARG A 260 13.56 1.34 0.77
C ARG A 260 13.80 2.44 1.79
N ALA A 261 13.43 3.68 1.47
CA ALA A 261 13.59 4.81 2.39
C ALA A 261 12.78 4.62 3.69
N LYS A 262 11.56 4.09 3.58
CA LYS A 262 10.75 3.71 4.75
C LYS A 262 11.44 2.61 5.56
N LEU A 263 11.95 1.57 4.92
CA LEU A 263 12.67 0.49 5.60
C LEU A 263 13.93 0.99 6.32
N ASP A 264 14.76 1.77 5.64
CA ASP A 264 16.02 2.31 6.16
C ASP A 264 15.79 3.28 7.34
N SER A 265 14.63 3.94 7.38
CA SER A 265 14.23 4.79 8.50
C SER A 265 13.84 4.02 9.78
N GLY A 266 13.73 2.69 9.69
CA GLY A 266 13.26 1.83 10.79
C GLY A 266 11.75 1.93 11.06
N ILE A 267 10.99 2.63 10.21
CA ILE A 267 9.54 2.76 10.33
C ILE A 267 8.89 1.47 9.84
N ASN A 268 8.52 0.60 10.78
CA ASN A 268 7.82 -0.66 10.49
C ASN A 268 6.28 -0.53 10.60
N ILE A 269 5.73 0.67 10.39
CA ILE A 269 4.30 0.91 10.49
C ILE A 269 3.67 0.79 9.10
N PRO A 270 2.71 -0.15 8.89
CA PRO A 270 2.12 -0.32 7.57
C PRO A 270 1.31 0.89 7.09
N TYR A 271 1.26 1.03 5.78
CA TYR A 271 0.37 1.94 5.08
C TYR A 271 -1.00 1.29 4.89
N TYR A 272 -2.06 2.11 4.95
CA TYR A 272 -3.36 1.70 4.45
C TYR A 272 -3.30 1.53 2.92
N PRO A 273 -4.13 0.66 2.30
CA PRO A 273 -4.12 0.43 0.86
C PRO A 273 -4.18 1.71 0.00
N PHE A 274 -4.96 2.72 0.42
CA PHE A 274 -5.00 4.01 -0.28
C PHE A 274 -3.71 4.80 -0.17
N GLU A 275 -2.99 4.75 0.96
CA GLU A 275 -1.67 5.39 1.10
C GLU A 275 -0.67 4.74 0.14
N THR A 276 -0.66 3.41 0.03
CA THR A 276 0.20 2.68 -0.91
C THR A 276 -0.06 3.12 -2.36
N LEU A 277 -1.34 3.26 -2.75
CA LEU A 277 -1.71 3.78 -4.08
C LEU A 277 -1.28 5.24 -4.28
N TYR A 278 -1.57 6.11 -3.31
CA TYR A 278 -1.26 7.53 -3.40
C TYR A 278 0.25 7.80 -3.48
N LEU A 279 1.04 7.05 -2.72
CA LEU A 279 2.50 7.17 -2.71
C LEU A 279 3.15 6.42 -3.89
N GLN A 280 2.43 5.53 -4.56
CA GLN A 280 2.90 4.64 -5.63
C GLN A 280 4.05 3.71 -5.18
N LYS A 281 4.14 3.47 -3.87
CA LYS A 281 5.20 2.68 -3.25
C LYS A 281 4.79 2.09 -1.90
N GLY A 282 5.50 1.06 -1.47
CA GLY A 282 5.32 0.45 -0.15
C GLY A 282 6.33 -0.67 0.12
N VAL A 283 6.37 -1.15 1.36
CA VAL A 283 7.11 -2.37 1.74
C VAL A 283 6.20 -3.62 1.61
N CYS A 284 6.71 -4.80 1.99
CA CYS A 284 6.01 -6.09 1.85
C CYS A 284 4.59 -6.11 2.44
N ALA A 285 4.41 -5.60 3.66
CA ALA A 285 3.08 -5.52 4.29
C ALA A 285 2.13 -4.56 3.55
N ASP A 286 2.63 -3.39 3.15
CA ASP A 286 1.83 -2.32 2.52
C ASP A 286 1.20 -2.77 1.19
N THR A 287 2.01 -3.45 0.37
CA THR A 287 1.62 -3.96 -0.95
C THR A 287 0.78 -5.23 -0.82
N THR A 288 1.07 -6.08 0.17
CA THR A 288 0.25 -7.25 0.52
C THR A 288 -1.17 -6.87 0.93
N PHE A 289 -1.36 -5.82 1.76
CA PHE A 289 -2.69 -5.40 2.17
C PHE A 289 -3.53 -4.89 1.00
N LEU A 290 -2.93 -4.11 0.11
CA LEU A 290 -3.57 -3.67 -1.13
C LEU A 290 -3.97 -4.86 -2.00
N ALA A 291 -3.05 -5.82 -2.19
CA ALA A 291 -3.30 -7.03 -2.98
C ALA A 291 -4.46 -7.86 -2.41
N VAL A 292 -4.45 -8.16 -1.11
CA VAL A 292 -5.53 -8.94 -0.47
C VAL A 292 -6.88 -8.23 -0.56
N LEU A 293 -6.93 -6.91 -0.34
CA LEU A 293 -8.14 -6.12 -0.51
C LEU A 293 -8.69 -6.21 -1.93
N TRP A 294 -7.83 -6.06 -2.94
CA TRP A 294 -8.24 -6.08 -4.34
C TRP A 294 -8.59 -7.48 -4.84
N LEU A 295 -7.92 -8.54 -4.37
CA LEU A 295 -8.31 -9.92 -4.65
C LEU A 295 -9.72 -10.23 -4.14
N ARG A 296 -10.05 -9.79 -2.92
CA ARG A 296 -11.43 -9.85 -2.41
C ARG A 296 -12.39 -9.05 -3.28
N GLY A 297 -11.97 -7.87 -3.73
CA GLY A 297 -12.70 -7.02 -4.69
C GLY A 297 -12.97 -7.66 -6.05
N LEU A 298 -12.09 -8.58 -6.49
CA LEU A 298 -12.25 -9.40 -7.68
C LEU A 298 -13.12 -10.66 -7.42
N GLY A 299 -13.43 -10.93 -6.14
CA GLY A 299 -14.23 -12.05 -5.68
C GLY A 299 -13.44 -13.33 -5.41
N TYR A 300 -12.10 -13.26 -5.37
CA TYR A 300 -11.26 -14.40 -5.02
C TYR A 300 -11.18 -14.57 -3.51
N GLY A 301 -11.05 -15.83 -3.08
CA GLY A 301 -10.60 -16.09 -1.72
C GLY A 301 -9.18 -15.53 -1.59
N ALA A 302 -8.93 -14.77 -0.53
CA ALA A 302 -7.64 -14.13 -0.31
C ALA A 302 -7.22 -14.21 1.15
N ALA A 303 -5.91 -14.22 1.37
CA ALA A 303 -5.31 -14.23 2.70
C ALA A 303 -4.00 -13.45 2.68
N ILE A 304 -3.54 -13.05 3.87
CA ILE A 304 -2.17 -12.58 4.09
C ILE A 304 -1.34 -13.80 4.46
N LEU A 305 -0.25 -14.05 3.74
CA LEU A 305 0.75 -15.06 4.05
C LEU A 305 1.90 -14.36 4.77
N ASP A 306 1.94 -14.51 6.09
CA ASP A 306 2.93 -13.89 6.97
C ASP A 306 4.07 -14.87 7.24
N PHE A 307 5.31 -14.41 7.09
CA PHE A 307 6.53 -15.20 7.29
C PHE A 307 7.44 -14.50 8.32
N PRO A 308 7.19 -14.70 9.63
CA PRO A 308 7.91 -13.98 10.69
C PRO A 308 9.41 -14.23 10.68
N ASP A 309 9.84 -15.44 10.35
CA ASP A 309 11.25 -15.85 10.38
C ASP A 309 12.10 -15.11 9.32
N SER A 310 11.49 -14.73 8.20
CA SER A 310 12.13 -13.97 7.12
C SER A 310 11.75 -12.48 7.12
N ASN A 311 10.95 -12.04 8.11
CA ASN A 311 10.37 -10.70 8.17
C ASN A 311 9.72 -10.28 6.83
N HIS A 312 8.92 -11.19 6.26
CA HIS A 312 8.28 -11.01 4.97
C HIS A 312 6.78 -11.25 5.04
N SER A 313 6.03 -10.57 4.17
CA SER A 313 4.61 -10.81 3.98
C SER A 313 4.31 -10.86 2.49
N ALA A 314 3.42 -11.76 2.11
CA ALA A 314 2.96 -11.94 0.74
C ALA A 314 1.44 -12.06 0.69
N ALA A 315 0.84 -11.85 -0.47
CA ALA A 315 -0.57 -12.12 -0.66
C ALA A 315 -0.79 -13.61 -0.97
N GLY A 316 -1.89 -14.16 -0.47
CA GLY A 316 -2.39 -15.47 -0.81
C GLY A 316 -3.66 -15.36 -1.61
N ILE A 317 -3.75 -16.08 -2.73
CA ILE A 317 -4.99 -16.25 -3.51
C ILE A 317 -5.46 -17.69 -3.41
N ALA A 318 -6.74 -17.92 -3.14
CA ALA A 318 -7.29 -19.26 -3.06
C ALA A 318 -7.05 -19.99 -4.39
N CYS A 319 -6.50 -21.20 -4.34
CA CYS A 319 -6.18 -22.02 -5.51
C CYS A 319 -6.40 -23.51 -5.18
N PRO A 320 -6.36 -24.43 -6.17
CA PRO A 320 -6.52 -25.86 -5.92
C PRO A 320 -5.56 -26.35 -4.83
N LEU A 321 -6.02 -27.28 -3.98
CA LEU A 321 -5.28 -27.71 -2.79
C LEU A 321 -3.94 -28.34 -3.17
N GLU A 322 -3.94 -29.16 -4.22
CA GLU A 322 -2.77 -29.78 -4.82
C GLU A 322 -1.76 -28.77 -5.36
N ASP A 323 -2.23 -27.56 -5.69
CA ASP A 323 -1.40 -26.51 -6.23
C ASP A 323 -0.96 -25.47 -5.19
N SER A 324 -1.63 -25.43 -4.06
CA SER A 324 -1.43 -24.46 -2.99
C SER A 324 -0.13 -24.66 -2.22
N LEU A 325 0.37 -23.56 -1.68
CA LEU A 325 1.58 -23.56 -0.88
C LEU A 325 1.36 -24.38 0.40
N ASN A 326 2.17 -25.42 0.60
CA ASN A 326 2.08 -26.34 1.75
C ASN A 326 0.68 -26.94 1.98
N GLY A 327 -0.12 -27.13 0.92
CA GLY A 327 -1.49 -27.64 1.06
C GLY A 327 -2.41 -26.70 1.84
N SER A 328 -2.13 -25.40 1.84
CA SER A 328 -2.91 -24.38 2.57
C SER A 328 -4.25 -24.01 1.94
N GLY A 329 -4.46 -24.35 0.67
CA GLY A 329 -5.54 -23.81 -0.16
C GLY A 329 -5.27 -22.42 -0.74
N TYR A 330 -4.08 -21.83 -0.49
CA TYR A 330 -3.66 -20.55 -1.05
C TYR A 330 -2.35 -20.67 -1.84
N CYS A 331 -2.32 -20.03 -3.01
CA CYS A 331 -1.13 -19.85 -3.83
C CYS A 331 -0.45 -18.54 -3.47
N TYR A 332 0.88 -18.55 -3.52
CA TYR A 332 1.72 -17.41 -3.18
C TYR A 332 1.65 -16.31 -4.24
N ILE A 333 1.55 -15.06 -3.82
CA ILE A 333 1.69 -13.88 -4.67
C ILE A 333 2.74 -12.97 -4.03
N GLU A 334 3.91 -12.91 -4.66
CA GLU A 334 4.91 -11.88 -4.35
C GLU A 334 4.35 -10.50 -4.72
N THR A 335 4.55 -9.50 -3.89
CA THR A 335 4.01 -8.14 -4.11
C THR A 335 5.08 -7.05 -4.14
N THR A 336 6.32 -7.39 -3.80
CA THR A 336 7.48 -6.47 -3.73
C THR A 336 8.36 -6.48 -4.99
N ASN A 337 8.09 -7.42 -5.91
CA ASN A 337 8.70 -7.55 -7.22
C ASN A 337 7.80 -8.44 -8.11
N TYR A 338 8.02 -8.42 -9.43
CA TYR A 338 7.24 -9.26 -10.34
C TYR A 338 7.67 -10.73 -10.29
N PHE A 339 6.72 -11.59 -9.93
CA PHE A 339 6.79 -13.04 -10.11
C PHE A 339 5.40 -13.55 -10.54
N PRO A 340 5.31 -14.55 -11.44
CA PRO A 340 4.03 -15.18 -11.76
C PRO A 340 3.29 -15.69 -10.52
N VAL A 341 1.96 -15.60 -10.49
CA VAL A 341 1.15 -16.09 -9.37
C VAL A 341 1.44 -17.58 -9.11
N GLY A 342 1.78 -17.90 -7.87
CA GLY A 342 2.22 -19.21 -7.40
C GLY A 342 3.73 -19.32 -7.22
N VAL A 343 4.52 -18.47 -7.89
CA VAL A 343 5.98 -18.52 -7.79
C VAL A 343 6.48 -17.84 -6.52
N VAL A 344 7.24 -18.59 -5.71
CA VAL A 344 7.96 -18.11 -4.54
C VAL A 344 9.33 -17.60 -4.98
N PRO A 345 9.74 -16.37 -4.62
CA PRO A 345 11.01 -15.80 -5.04
C PRO A 345 12.21 -16.58 -4.48
N PRO A 346 13.29 -16.79 -5.24
CA PRO A 346 14.45 -17.60 -4.82
C PRO A 346 15.17 -17.03 -3.60
N SER A 347 15.09 -15.72 -3.40
CA SER A 347 15.68 -15.02 -2.26
C SER A 347 14.87 -13.78 -1.89
N ILE A 348 14.93 -13.41 -0.61
CA ILE A 348 14.38 -12.16 -0.07
C ILE A 348 15.53 -11.44 0.62
N THR A 349 15.76 -10.19 0.26
CA THR A 349 16.80 -9.35 0.85
C THR A 349 16.16 -8.06 1.34
N ASN A 350 16.32 -7.76 2.63
CA ASN A 350 15.72 -6.57 3.26
C ASN A 350 14.20 -6.46 3.00
N GLY A 351 13.48 -7.58 3.10
CA GLY A 351 12.03 -7.65 2.89
C GLY A 351 11.58 -7.51 1.43
N GLN A 352 12.50 -7.37 0.47
CA GLN A 352 12.19 -7.32 -0.97
C GLN A 352 12.59 -8.62 -1.66
N ALA A 353 11.71 -9.14 -2.51
CA ALA A 353 11.99 -10.29 -3.35
C ALA A 353 13.03 -9.98 -4.43
N VAL A 354 14.01 -10.86 -4.55
CA VAL A 354 15.11 -10.73 -5.51
C VAL A 354 14.96 -11.76 -6.62
N THR A 355 15.06 -11.29 -7.86
CA THR A 355 15.19 -12.19 -9.02
C THR A 355 16.63 -12.66 -9.12
N VAL A 356 16.84 -13.96 -9.22
CA VAL A 356 18.16 -14.56 -9.49
C VAL A 356 18.12 -15.11 -10.91
N GLU A 357 18.98 -14.58 -11.77
CA GLU A 357 19.04 -14.98 -13.17
C GLU A 357 19.24 -16.49 -13.31
N ASN A 358 18.50 -17.08 -14.25
CA ASN A 358 18.55 -18.52 -14.57
C ASN A 358 18.23 -19.45 -13.40
N ASN A 359 17.64 -18.95 -12.30
CA ASN A 359 17.19 -19.79 -11.19
C ASN A 359 15.72 -20.20 -11.37
N LEU A 360 15.50 -21.50 -11.54
CA LEU A 360 14.18 -22.13 -11.67
C LEU A 360 13.95 -23.21 -10.59
N GLU A 361 14.79 -23.22 -9.56
CA GLU A 361 14.73 -24.20 -8.48
C GLU A 361 13.73 -23.75 -7.41
N ASN A 362 12.98 -24.72 -6.87
CA ASN A 362 12.10 -24.50 -5.73
C ASN A 362 11.13 -23.31 -5.91
N LEU A 363 10.63 -23.11 -7.14
CA LEU A 363 9.73 -22.00 -7.48
C LEU A 363 8.37 -22.09 -6.80
N PHE A 364 7.98 -23.23 -6.23
CA PHE A 364 6.67 -23.43 -5.59
C PHE A 364 6.82 -23.94 -4.15
N ASP A 365 7.98 -23.70 -3.55
CA ASP A 365 8.31 -24.07 -2.19
C ASP A 365 8.73 -22.83 -1.39
N ALA A 366 8.07 -22.60 -0.25
CA ALA A 366 8.36 -21.51 0.66
C ALA A 366 9.02 -21.97 1.96
N SER A 367 9.49 -23.22 2.06
CA SER A 367 10.22 -23.75 3.22
C SER A 367 11.38 -22.85 3.64
N ARG A 368 12.08 -22.25 2.67
CA ARG A 368 13.17 -21.28 2.89
C ARG A 368 12.74 -19.97 3.56
N LEU A 369 11.45 -19.61 3.48
CA LEU A 369 10.92 -18.39 4.10
C LEU A 369 10.57 -18.59 5.58
N GLY A 370 10.71 -19.82 6.09
CA GLY A 370 10.40 -20.23 7.45
C GLY A 370 8.92 -20.59 7.62
N LYS A 371 8.43 -20.43 8.85
CA LYS A 371 7.05 -20.76 9.20
C LYS A 371 6.09 -19.79 8.50
N MET A 372 5.14 -20.37 7.76
CA MET A 372 4.03 -19.63 7.17
C MET A 372 2.86 -19.54 8.15
N GLU A 373 2.35 -18.33 8.36
CA GLU A 373 1.10 -18.06 9.06
C GLU A 373 0.08 -17.45 8.09
N ILE A 374 -1.15 -17.94 8.12
CA ILE A 374 -2.23 -17.44 7.27
C ILE A 374 -3.11 -16.53 8.12
N LYS A 375 -3.20 -15.27 7.72
CA LYS A 375 -4.03 -14.26 8.39
C LYS A 375 -5.11 -13.74 7.45
N GLN A 376 -6.22 -13.25 7.99
CA GLN A 376 -7.26 -12.58 7.22
C GLN A 376 -7.76 -13.44 6.05
N ALA A 377 -7.91 -14.74 6.27
CA ALA A 377 -8.34 -15.67 5.25
C ALA A 377 -9.82 -15.44 4.89
N THR A 378 -10.15 -15.53 3.60
CA THR A 378 -11.52 -15.39 3.08
C THR A 378 -11.80 -16.44 2.04
N THR A 379 -13.06 -16.91 1.98
CA THR A 379 -13.54 -17.79 0.92
C THR A 379 -13.91 -16.97 -0.32
N GLY A 380 -13.88 -17.59 -1.49
CA GLY A 380 -14.25 -16.94 -2.74
C GLY A 380 -13.90 -17.81 -3.94
N LYS A 381 -13.75 -17.19 -5.11
CA LYS A 381 -13.28 -17.87 -6.32
C LYS A 381 -11.90 -18.47 -6.11
N ILE A 382 -11.68 -19.60 -6.77
CA ILE A 382 -10.41 -20.32 -6.82
C ILE A 382 -9.69 -19.95 -8.11
N TYR A 383 -8.45 -19.50 -7.99
CA TYR A 383 -7.55 -19.20 -9.10
C TYR A 383 -6.98 -20.48 -9.69
N GLN A 384 -7.35 -20.75 -10.94
CA GLN A 384 -6.93 -21.92 -11.72
C GLN A 384 -5.66 -21.66 -12.54
N GLY A 385 -5.30 -20.39 -12.76
CA GLY A 385 -4.16 -19.99 -13.57
C GLY A 385 -2.80 -20.53 -13.11
N VAL A 386 -2.67 -20.93 -11.83
CA VAL A 386 -1.42 -21.49 -11.28
C VAL A 386 -0.98 -22.77 -11.99
N LYS A 387 -1.92 -23.57 -12.49
CA LYS A 387 -1.60 -24.79 -13.26
C LYS A 387 -0.79 -24.48 -14.52
N GLY A 388 -1.15 -23.41 -15.22
CA GLY A 388 -0.42 -22.95 -16.39
C GLY A 388 0.97 -22.44 -16.04
N VAL A 389 1.09 -21.68 -14.94
CA VAL A 389 2.38 -21.19 -14.44
C VAL A 389 3.33 -22.35 -14.10
N LYS A 390 2.84 -23.37 -13.38
CA LYS A 390 3.63 -24.56 -13.05
C LYS A 390 4.06 -25.35 -14.28
N ALA A 391 3.15 -25.55 -15.24
CA ALA A 391 3.46 -26.24 -16.48
C ALA A 391 4.56 -25.50 -17.28
N GLU A 392 4.48 -24.17 -17.37
CA GLU A 392 5.48 -23.38 -18.06
C GLU A 392 6.83 -23.40 -17.33
N ALA A 393 6.83 -23.31 -16.00
CA ALA A 393 8.05 -23.45 -15.20
C ALA A 393 8.74 -24.81 -15.45
N VAL A 394 7.98 -25.91 -15.49
CA VAL A 394 8.52 -27.25 -15.83
C VAL A 394 9.07 -27.28 -17.25
N ALA A 395 8.39 -26.68 -18.22
CA ALA A 395 8.86 -26.62 -19.60
C ALA A 395 10.19 -25.87 -19.72
N ILE A 396 10.31 -24.68 -19.10
CA ILE A 396 11.54 -23.88 -19.11
C ILE A 396 12.68 -24.62 -18.38
N SER A 397 12.40 -25.29 -17.27
CA SER A 397 13.38 -26.14 -16.58
C SER A 397 13.87 -27.30 -17.47
N GLY A 398 12.97 -27.94 -18.22
CA GLY A 398 13.35 -28.95 -19.22
C GLY A 398 14.26 -28.40 -20.30
N MET A 399 13.97 -27.19 -20.81
CA MET A 399 14.83 -26.50 -21.78
C MET A 399 16.21 -26.19 -21.21
N LYS A 400 16.28 -25.83 -19.92
CA LYS A 400 17.56 -25.61 -19.23
C LYS A 400 18.40 -26.88 -19.15
N VAL A 401 17.78 -28.04 -18.88
CA VAL A 401 18.46 -29.34 -18.90
C VAL A 401 19.01 -29.65 -20.30
N SER A 402 18.21 -29.46 -21.35
CA SER A 402 18.66 -29.64 -22.75
C SER A 402 19.81 -28.69 -23.12
N LEU A 403 19.74 -27.43 -22.67
CA LEU A 403 20.79 -26.45 -22.89
C LEU A 403 22.10 -26.86 -22.22
N ASN A 404 22.05 -27.27 -20.95
CA ASN A 404 23.22 -27.74 -20.21
C ASN A 404 23.86 -28.98 -20.87
N ALA A 405 23.04 -29.93 -21.32
CA ALA A 405 23.52 -31.12 -22.05
C ALA A 405 24.20 -30.73 -23.38
N SER A 406 23.62 -29.76 -24.10
CA SER A 406 24.20 -29.24 -25.33
C SER A 406 25.54 -28.51 -25.09
N SER A 407 25.64 -27.72 -24.01
CA SER A 407 26.91 -27.08 -23.60
C SER A 407 28.01 -28.10 -23.30
N GLU A 408 27.68 -29.17 -22.56
CA GLU A 408 28.65 -30.23 -22.25
C GLU A 408 29.09 -30.99 -23.51
N ASN A 409 28.16 -31.26 -24.43
CA ASN A 409 28.49 -31.86 -25.73
C ASN A 409 29.46 -30.99 -26.54
N LEU A 410 29.20 -29.67 -26.62
CA LEU A 410 30.10 -28.74 -27.33
C LEU A 410 31.50 -28.74 -26.73
N LYS A 411 31.63 -28.72 -25.41
CA LYS A 411 32.91 -28.78 -24.71
C LYS A 411 33.69 -30.06 -25.05
N ASN A 412 33.01 -31.20 -25.11
CA ASN A 412 33.64 -32.47 -25.49
C ASN A 412 34.06 -32.51 -26.96
N MET A 413 33.24 -31.96 -27.86
CA MET A 413 33.57 -31.85 -29.28
C MET A 413 34.75 -30.90 -29.52
N GLU A 414 34.79 -29.76 -28.82
CA GLU A 414 35.91 -28.81 -28.87
C GLU A 414 37.23 -29.45 -28.41
N ALA A 415 37.20 -30.22 -27.31
CA ALA A 415 38.37 -30.94 -26.83
C ALA A 415 38.85 -32.00 -27.83
N ALA A 416 37.92 -32.75 -28.44
CA ALA A 416 38.25 -33.73 -29.49
C ALA A 416 38.86 -33.06 -30.72
N LEU A 417 38.27 -31.96 -31.19
CA LEU A 417 38.74 -31.18 -32.34
C LEU A 417 40.15 -30.62 -32.08
N SER A 418 40.42 -30.13 -30.87
CA SER A 418 41.74 -29.67 -30.46
C SER A 418 42.78 -30.80 -30.51
N LEU A 419 42.42 -32.03 -30.10
CA LEU A 419 43.31 -33.19 -30.20
C LEU A 419 43.58 -33.57 -31.67
N SER A 420 42.53 -33.62 -32.50
CA SER A 420 42.66 -33.92 -33.94
C SER A 420 43.55 -32.89 -34.65
N TYR A 421 43.40 -31.60 -34.31
CA TYR A 421 44.25 -30.53 -34.83
C TYR A 421 45.71 -30.67 -34.41
N GLN A 422 46.00 -31.06 -33.17
CA GLN A 422 47.38 -31.30 -32.72
C GLN A 422 48.03 -32.45 -33.50
N LYS A 423 47.32 -33.56 -33.70
CA LYS A 423 47.82 -34.70 -34.51
C LYS A 423 48.12 -34.29 -35.96
N LEU A 424 47.28 -33.44 -36.55
CA LEU A 424 47.53 -32.89 -37.89
C LEU A 424 48.83 -32.08 -37.95
N LYS A 425 49.09 -31.24 -36.94
CA LYS A 425 50.36 -30.49 -36.87
C LYS A 425 51.58 -31.40 -36.75
N GLU A 426 51.49 -32.47 -35.97
CA GLU A 426 52.57 -33.46 -35.85
C GLU A 426 52.85 -34.15 -37.19
N GLN A 427 51.79 -34.56 -37.91
CA GLN A 427 51.93 -35.18 -39.23
C GLN A 427 52.47 -34.20 -40.28
N GLU A 428 52.03 -32.94 -40.26
CA GLU A 428 52.53 -31.88 -41.13
C GLU A 428 54.03 -31.63 -40.90
N ALA A 429 54.48 -31.64 -39.64
CA ALA A 429 55.89 -31.51 -39.30
C ALA A 429 56.73 -32.69 -39.84
N ILE A 430 56.21 -33.92 -39.76
CA ILE A 430 56.85 -35.11 -40.32
C ILE A 430 56.98 -34.98 -41.86
N LEU A 431 55.90 -34.59 -42.54
CA LEU A 431 55.92 -34.38 -43.99
C LEU A 431 56.91 -33.29 -44.39
N THR A 432 56.96 -32.19 -43.64
CA THR A 432 57.91 -31.10 -43.84
C THR A 432 59.35 -31.60 -43.71
N ALA A 433 59.64 -32.42 -42.70
CA ALA A 433 60.96 -33.01 -42.50
C ALA A 433 61.39 -33.93 -43.66
N TYR A 434 60.50 -34.79 -44.17
CA TYR A 434 60.81 -35.63 -45.34
C TYR A 434 61.09 -34.80 -46.59
N ARG A 435 60.27 -33.76 -46.83
CA ARG A 435 60.45 -32.84 -47.96
C ARG A 435 61.80 -32.13 -47.87
N ASP A 436 62.12 -31.55 -46.71
CA ASP A 436 63.32 -30.74 -46.52
C ASP A 436 64.60 -31.61 -46.52
N GLY A 437 64.49 -32.87 -46.08
CA GLY A 437 65.57 -33.87 -46.16
C GLY A 437 65.73 -34.53 -47.54
N GLY A 438 64.85 -34.27 -48.50
CA GLY A 438 64.88 -34.85 -49.84
C GLY A 438 64.38 -36.30 -49.95
N ASP A 439 63.76 -36.86 -48.91
CA ASP A 439 63.18 -38.21 -48.92
C ASP A 439 61.77 -38.20 -49.54
N ILE A 440 61.74 -38.11 -50.88
CA ILE A 440 60.51 -38.02 -51.65
C ILE A 440 59.66 -39.30 -51.55
N GLN A 441 60.28 -40.47 -51.35
CA GLN A 441 59.56 -41.73 -51.25
C GLN A 441 58.79 -41.81 -49.92
N ALA A 442 59.45 -41.49 -48.79
CA ALA A 442 58.77 -41.44 -47.49
C ALA A 442 57.67 -40.37 -47.46
N TYR A 443 57.94 -39.20 -48.06
CA TYR A 443 56.94 -38.14 -48.21
C TYR A 443 55.69 -38.64 -48.95
N ASN A 444 55.85 -39.16 -50.17
CA ASN A 444 54.72 -39.63 -50.99
C ASN A 444 53.95 -40.77 -50.32
N ASN A 445 54.63 -41.63 -49.54
CA ASN A 445 53.98 -42.70 -48.79
C ASN A 445 53.14 -42.18 -47.60
N ALA A 446 53.53 -41.07 -46.97
CA ALA A 446 52.85 -40.49 -45.81
C ALA A 446 51.69 -39.54 -46.17
N VAL A 447 51.75 -38.88 -47.34
CA VAL A 447 50.72 -37.94 -47.82
C VAL A 447 49.29 -38.50 -47.80
N PRO A 448 49.01 -39.74 -48.26
CA PRO A 448 47.65 -40.29 -48.22
C PRO A 448 47.06 -40.36 -46.81
N ALA A 449 47.86 -40.71 -45.81
CA ALA A 449 47.41 -40.78 -44.42
C ALA A 449 47.13 -39.38 -43.85
N TYR A 450 47.98 -38.40 -44.15
CA TYR A 450 47.75 -37.01 -43.78
C TYR A 450 46.48 -36.45 -44.41
N ASN A 451 46.29 -36.63 -45.73
CA ASN A 451 45.08 -36.19 -46.43
C ASN A 451 43.82 -36.84 -45.87
N ALA A 452 43.88 -38.12 -45.49
CA ALA A 452 42.78 -38.80 -44.82
C ALA A 452 42.48 -38.17 -43.44
N ALA A 453 43.50 -37.84 -42.66
CA ALA A 453 43.35 -37.16 -41.38
C ALA A 453 42.77 -35.74 -41.52
N VAL A 454 43.18 -34.98 -42.55
CA VAL A 454 42.62 -33.65 -42.86
C VAL A 454 41.13 -33.76 -43.19
N ASN A 455 40.74 -34.72 -44.01
CA ASN A 455 39.33 -34.96 -44.34
C ASN A 455 38.52 -35.36 -43.09
N ALA A 456 39.07 -36.21 -42.22
CA ALA A 456 38.42 -36.58 -40.96
C ALA A 456 38.23 -35.37 -40.03
N TYR A 457 39.26 -34.54 -39.89
CA TYR A 457 39.17 -33.28 -39.13
C TYR A 457 38.11 -32.34 -39.70
N GLN A 458 38.02 -32.20 -41.03
CA GLN A 458 37.00 -31.35 -41.64
C GLN A 458 35.58 -31.85 -41.34
N LEU A 459 35.36 -33.16 -41.31
CA LEU A 459 34.07 -33.75 -40.91
C LEU A 459 33.74 -33.47 -39.45
N GLU A 460 34.73 -33.59 -38.54
CA GLU A 460 34.59 -33.24 -37.12
C GLU A 460 34.27 -31.75 -36.93
N ALA A 461 34.98 -30.87 -37.63
CA ALA A 461 34.77 -29.42 -37.59
C ALA A 461 33.35 -29.05 -38.07
N ASN A 462 32.89 -29.63 -39.19
CA ASN A 462 31.54 -29.40 -39.70
C ASN A 462 30.46 -29.89 -38.71
N ALA A 463 30.69 -31.03 -38.07
CA ALA A 463 29.77 -31.54 -37.03
C ALA A 463 29.73 -30.61 -35.81
N TYR A 464 30.88 -30.08 -35.38
CA TYR A 464 30.96 -29.09 -34.31
C TYR A 464 30.20 -27.81 -34.66
N GLU A 465 30.39 -27.26 -35.87
CA GLU A 465 29.65 -26.07 -36.33
C GLU A 465 28.13 -26.28 -36.33
N GLN A 466 27.66 -27.46 -36.77
CA GLN A 466 26.24 -27.81 -36.72
C GLN A 466 25.72 -27.92 -35.28
N ALA A 467 26.52 -28.46 -34.36
CA ALA A 467 26.18 -28.54 -32.94
C ALA A 467 26.12 -27.14 -32.32
N VAL A 468 27.03 -26.22 -32.68
CA VAL A 468 27.01 -24.82 -32.23
C VAL A 468 25.74 -24.12 -32.71
N SER A 469 25.35 -24.30 -33.97
CA SER A 469 24.10 -23.75 -34.52
C SER A 469 22.88 -24.25 -33.74
N THR A 470 22.82 -25.56 -33.47
CA THR A 470 21.75 -26.17 -32.65
C THR A 470 21.74 -25.60 -31.22
N HIS A 471 22.91 -25.46 -30.59
CA HIS A 471 23.04 -24.87 -29.25
C HIS A 471 22.50 -23.43 -29.21
N ASN A 472 22.86 -22.61 -30.20
CA ASN A 472 22.39 -21.23 -30.30
C ASN A 472 20.87 -21.13 -30.44
N GLN A 473 20.24 -22.07 -31.17
CA GLN A 473 18.78 -22.17 -31.24
C GLN A 473 18.17 -22.49 -29.88
N LEU A 474 18.76 -23.42 -29.11
CA LEU A 474 18.31 -23.75 -27.75
C LEU A 474 18.44 -22.55 -26.80
N VAL A 475 19.56 -21.82 -26.86
CA VAL A 475 19.78 -20.58 -26.08
C VAL A 475 18.68 -19.56 -26.39
N ASN A 476 18.41 -19.31 -27.68
CA ASN A 476 17.38 -18.35 -28.08
C ASN A 476 15.98 -18.76 -27.62
N ALA A 477 15.63 -20.04 -27.78
CA ALA A 477 14.34 -20.56 -27.34
C ALA A 477 14.18 -20.44 -25.81
N PHE A 478 15.21 -20.85 -25.04
CA PHE A 478 15.21 -20.75 -23.58
C PHE A 478 15.09 -19.29 -23.13
N ASN A 479 15.95 -18.40 -23.64
CA ASN A 479 15.95 -16.99 -23.26
C ASN A 479 14.61 -16.32 -23.58
N THR A 480 14.00 -16.65 -24.71
CA THR A 480 12.68 -16.10 -25.09
C THR A 480 11.62 -16.49 -24.08
N ARG A 481 11.49 -17.78 -23.75
CA ARG A 481 10.50 -18.25 -22.79
C ARG A 481 10.79 -17.81 -21.35
N TYR A 482 12.06 -17.83 -20.94
CA TYR A 482 12.48 -17.36 -19.62
C TYR A 482 12.14 -15.89 -19.41
N ARG A 483 12.49 -15.02 -20.37
CA ARG A 483 12.12 -13.60 -20.34
C ARG A 483 10.62 -13.41 -20.34
N GLN A 484 9.90 -14.21 -21.13
CA GLN A 484 8.43 -14.14 -21.15
C GLN A 484 7.83 -14.46 -19.77
N PHE A 485 8.33 -15.48 -19.10
CA PHE A 485 7.87 -15.93 -17.78
C PHE A 485 8.11 -14.89 -16.69
N TYR A 486 9.28 -14.21 -16.70
CA TYR A 486 9.64 -13.18 -15.71
C TYR A 486 9.37 -11.74 -16.15
N GLN A 487 8.75 -11.54 -17.31
CA GLN A 487 8.47 -10.22 -17.90
C GLN A 487 9.71 -9.31 -18.08
N GLN A 488 10.83 -9.89 -18.51
CA GLN A 488 12.14 -9.23 -18.69
C GLN A 488 12.33 -8.71 -20.11
#